data_AF-A0A1C6UPR3-F1
#
_entry.id   AF-A0A1C6UPR3-F1
#
_cell.length_a   1.000
_cell.length_b   1.000
_cell.length_c   1.000
_cell.angle_alpha   90.00
_cell.angle_beta   90.00
_cell.angle_gamma   90.00
#
_symmetry.space_group_name_H-M   'P 1'
#
loop_
_entity.id
_entity.type
_entity.pdbx_description
1 polymer ?
#
loop_
_entity_poly.entity_id
_entity_poly.type
_entity_poly.pdbx_seq_one_letter_code
_entity_poly.pdbx_strand_id
1 'polypeptide(L)' 'MIIDCVRKVADKEVAPDTDIFSAGVDSLSVLRCRAMLRQQTGVQVPGHVFFGGRTPAGIVELIGAQHVGR' A
#
# COMPACT_ATOMS: atom_id res chain seq x y z
N MET A 1 2.41 -5.61 -7.99
CA MET A 1 2.03 -5.95 -6.59
C MET A 1 2.25 -4.74 -5.70
N ILE A 2 1.57 -4.62 -4.55
CA ILE A 2 1.58 -3.38 -3.74
C ILE A 2 2.97 -2.83 -3.43
N ILE A 3 3.96 -3.71 -3.25
CA ILE A 3 5.35 -3.36 -3.01
C ILE A 3 5.97 -2.54 -4.16
N ASP A 4 5.60 -2.85 -5.41
CA ASP A 4 6.05 -2.12 -6.59
C ASP A 4 5.43 -0.71 -6.62
N CYS A 5 4.16 -0.62 -6.23
CA CYS A 5 3.46 0.65 -6.11
C CYS A 5 4.10 1.52 -5.02
N VAL A 6 4.40 0.94 -3.86
CA VAL A 6 5.09 1.60 -2.74
C VAL A 6 6.49 2.07 -3.17
N ARG A 7 7.28 1.22 -3.82
CA ARG A 7 8.62 1.58 -4.33
C ARG A 7 8.55 2.75 -5.32
N LYS A 8 7.54 2.75 -6.20
CA LYS A 8 7.35 3.81 -7.20
C LYS A 8 6.92 5.14 -6.60
N VAL A 9 6.13 5.15 -5.52
CA VAL A 9 5.75 6.41 -4.85
C VAL A 9 6.81 6.90 -3.85
N ALA A 10 7.56 5.98 -3.24
CA ALA A 10 8.64 6.30 -2.31
C ALA A 10 9.95 6.70 -3.02
N ASP A 11 10.01 6.50 -4.34
CA ASP A 11 11.18 6.73 -5.20
C ASP A 11 12.46 6.05 -4.67
N LYS A 12 12.30 4.88 -4.03
CA LYS A 12 13.39 4.12 -3.42
C LYS A 12 13.06 2.64 -3.32
N GLU A 13 14.10 1.85 -3.07
CA GLU A 13 13.92 0.44 -2.77
C GLU A 13 13.40 0.27 -1.34
N VAL A 14 12.24 -0.38 -1.21
CA VAL A 14 11.56 -0.63 0.07
C VAL A 14 11.44 -2.14 0.24
N ALA A 15 11.86 -2.67 1.39
CA ALA A 15 11.69 -4.07 1.72
C ALA A 15 10.23 -4.34 2.15
N PRO A 16 9.72 -5.58 2.02
CA PRO A 16 8.31 -5.89 2.31
C PRO A 16 7.91 -5.64 3.78
N ASP A 17 8.88 -5.68 4.67
CA ASP A 17 8.80 -5.47 6.12
C ASP A 17 9.24 -4.06 6.56
N THR A 18 9.64 -3.20 5.61
CA THR A 18 10.01 -1.80 5.92
C THR A 18 8.77 -0.94 6.15
N ASP A 19 8.82 -0.11 7.19
CA ASP A 19 7.80 0.91 7.45
C ASP A 19 7.79 1.95 6.32
N ILE A 20 6.65 2.07 5.64
CA ILE A 20 6.51 2.93 4.46
C ILE A 20 6.64 4.41 4.81
N PHE A 21 6.23 4.83 6.01
CA PHE A 21 6.30 6.22 6.45
C PHE A 21 7.75 6.63 6.73
N SER A 22 8.54 5.74 7.32
CA SER A 22 9.99 5.87 7.47
C SER A 22 10.70 5.86 6.12
N ALA A 23 10.15 5.13 5.15
CA ALA A 23 10.57 5.20 3.75
C ALA A 23 10.10 6.48 3.04
N GLY A 24 9.48 7.45 3.71
CA GLY A 24 9.09 8.73 3.11
C GLY A 24 7.76 8.70 2.33
N VAL A 25 6.97 7.65 2.49
CA VAL A 25 5.60 7.61 1.97
C VAL A 25 4.71 8.48 2.84
N ASP A 26 4.13 9.51 2.24
CA ASP A 26 3.17 10.43 2.86
C ASP A 26 1.74 10.22 2.32
N SER A 27 0.80 11.05 2.77
CA SER A 27 -0.61 11.00 2.37
C SER A 27 -0.85 11.11 0.86
N LEU A 28 -0.08 11.93 0.14
CA LEU A 28 -0.18 12.08 -1.31
C LEU A 28 0.32 10.82 -2.02
N SER A 29 1.43 10.26 -1.53
CA SER A 29 1.98 8.99 -2.00
C SER A 29 0.98 7.84 -1.79
N VAL A 30 0.29 7.80 -0.65
CA VAL A 30 -0.81 6.85 -0.38
C VAL A 30 -1.97 7.04 -1.36
N LEU A 31 -2.38 8.27 -1.63
CA LEU A 31 -3.47 8.55 -2.58
C LEU A 31 -3.10 8.08 -4.00
N ARG A 32 -1.86 8.35 -4.44
CA ARG A 32 -1.33 7.88 -5.73
C ARG A 32 -1.27 6.36 -5.79
N CYS A 33 -0.78 5.71 -4.74
CA CYS A 33 -0.77 4.24 -4.64
C CYS A 33 -2.17 3.65 -4.79
N ARG A 34 -3.15 4.22 -4.09
CA ARG A 34 -4.56 3.77 -4.16
C ARG A 34 -5.14 3.91 -5.56
N ALA A 35 -4.86 5.04 -6.23
CA ALA A 35 -5.30 5.26 -7.60
C ALA A 35 -4.67 4.25 -8.58
N MET A 36 -3.38 3.95 -8.42
CA MET A 36 -2.69 2.95 -9.22
C MET A 36 -3.23 1.54 -8.98
N LEU A 37 -3.41 1.14 -7.72
CA LEU A 37 -3.97 -0.18 -7.37
C LEU A 37 -5.36 -0.35 -7.96
N ARG A 38 -6.22 0.66 -7.84
CA ARG A 38 -7.55 0.65 -8.46
C ARG A 38 -7.50 0.51 -9.98
N GLN A 39 -6.56 1.18 -10.65
CA GLN A 39 -6.40 1.07 -12.10
C GLN A 39 -5.86 -0.30 -12.54
N GLN A 40 -4.95 -0.90 -11.75
CA GLN A 40 -4.29 -2.16 -12.11
C GLN A 40 -5.14 -3.39 -11.74
N THR A 41 -5.86 -3.35 -10.62
CA THR A 41 -6.57 -4.52 -10.07
C THR A 41 -8.08 -4.33 -9.98
N GLY A 42 -8.59 -3.12 -10.18
CA GLY A 42 -10.00 -2.77 -9.95
C GLY A 42 -10.35 -2.60 -8.47
N VAL A 43 -9.44 -2.94 -7.55
CA VAL A 43 -9.72 -2.93 -6.10
C VAL A 43 -9.56 -1.52 -5.52
N GLN A 44 -10.59 -1.06 -4.80
CA GLN A 44 -10.50 0.18 -4.04
C GLN A 44 -9.94 -0.11 -2.64
N VAL A 45 -8.67 0.23 -2.43
CA VAL A 45 -8.02 0.09 -1.11
C VAL A 45 -8.34 1.30 -0.23
N PRO A 46 -8.90 1.12 0.98
CA PRO A 46 -9.10 2.20 1.93
C PRO A 46 -7.77 2.77 2.45
N GLY A 47 -7.74 4.08 2.74
CA GLY A 47 -6.52 4.73 3.25
C GLY A 47 -6.03 4.16 4.59
N HIS A 48 -6.95 3.79 5.48
CA HIS A 48 -6.61 3.26 6.81
C HIS A 48 -5.76 1.97 6.76
N VAL A 49 -5.81 1.22 5.66
CA VAL A 49 -5.00 0.00 5.45
C VAL A 49 -3.51 0.32 5.44
N PHE A 50 -3.13 1.45 4.83
CA PHE A 50 -1.74 1.89 4.77
C PHE A 50 -1.22 2.27 6.16
N PHE A 51 -2.08 2.92 6.97
CA PHE A 51 -1.75 3.31 8.34
C PHE A 51 -1.77 2.12 9.31
N GLY A 52 -2.66 1.15 9.13
CA GLY A 52 -2.75 -0.05 9.96
C GLY A 52 -1.67 -1.08 9.65
N GLY A 53 -1.37 -1.30 8.36
CA GLY A 53 -0.40 -2.30 7.92
C GLY A 53 1.04 -1.83 8.08
N ARG A 54 1.28 -0.51 7.93
CA ARG A 54 2.58 0.21 7.99
C ARG A 54 3.70 -0.29 7.07
N THR A 55 3.66 -1.54 6.63
CA THR A 55 4.63 -2.21 5.79
C THR A 55 3.92 -2.75 4.54
N PRO A 56 4.62 -2.89 3.40
CA PRO A 56 4.02 -3.49 2.21
C PRO A 56 3.37 -4.85 2.47
N ALA A 57 4.02 -5.72 3.26
CA ALA A 57 3.48 -7.03 3.63
C ALA A 57 2.20 -6.92 4.46
N GLY A 58 2.21 -6.11 5.54
CA GLY A 58 1.04 -5.91 6.39
C GLY A 58 -0.14 -5.28 5.63
N ILE A 59 0.15 -4.42 4.64
CA ILE A 59 -0.88 -3.85 3.76
C ILE A 59 -1.52 -4.94 2.89
N VAL A 60 -0.74 -5.86 2.31
CA VAL A 60 -1.30 -7.01 1.56
C VAL A 60 -2.21 -7.84 2.44
N GLU A 61 -1.78 -8.17 3.66
CA GLU A 61 -2.57 -8.97 4.58
C GLU A 61 -3.90 -8.29 4.93
N LEU A 62 -3.88 -6.99 5.22
CA LEU A 62 -5.10 -6.24 5.51
C LEU A 62 -6.03 -6.09 4.29
N ILE A 63 -5.48 -6.01 3.07
CA ILE A 63 -6.29 -6.04 1.85
C ILE A 63 -6.95 -7.41 1.69
N GLY A 64 -6.19 -8.49 1.87
CA GLY A 64 -6.69 -9.86 1.80
C GLY A 64 -7.80 -10.11 2.82
N ALA A 65 -7.58 -9.73 4.07
CA ALA A 65 -8.56 -9.87 5.15
C ALA A 65 -9.89 -9.14 4.86
N GLN A 66 -9.83 -7.96 4.23
CA GLN A 66 -11.03 -7.20 3.87
C GLN A 66 -11.81 -7.78 2.68
N HIS A 67 -11.16 -8.54 1.79
CA HIS A 67 -11.83 -9.17 0.66
C HIS A 67 -12.33 -10.58 0.96
N VAL A 68 -11.75 -11.28 1.93
CA VAL A 68 -12.19 -12.61 2.38
C VAL A 68 -13.49 -12.53 3.19
N GLY A 69 -13.81 -11.38 3.79
CA GLY A 69 -15.02 -11.17 4.58
C GLY A 69 -16.28 -10.76 3.80
N ARG A 70 -16.34 -10.94 2.47
CA ARG A 70 -17.45 -10.50 1.62
C ARG A 70 -18.03 -11.59 0.73
#